data_AF-A0A918BNK4-F1
#
_entry.id   AF-A0A918BNK4-F1
#
_cell.length_a   1.000
_cell.length_b   1.000
_cell.length_c   1.000
_cell.angle_alpha   90.00
_cell.angle_beta   90.00
_cell.angle_gamma   90.00
#
_symmetry.space_group_name_H-M   'P 1'
#
loop_
_entity.id
_entity.type
_entity.pdbx_description
1 polymer ?
#
loop_
_entity_poly.entity_id
_entity_poly.type
_entity_poly.pdbx_seq_one_letter_code
_entity_poly.pdbx_strand_id
1 'polypeptide(L)'
;MPRAASIVRTAPHPHAARLFVDFPLSAKGQATVARGGPAPHRPGVEQDDSDSPQDMQRVLGEDHVHLYRHAHVPEETQHAYLERWERAMG
;
A
#
# COMPACT_ATOMS: atom_id res chain seq x y z
N MET A 1 -3.49 -4.49 2.67
CA MET A 1 -2.44 -4.35 1.64
C MET A 1 -2.06 -2.88 1.48
N PRO A 2 -0.77 -2.55 1.34
CA PRO A 2 -0.35 -1.17 1.08
C PRO A 2 -0.94 -0.70 -0.25
N ARG A 3 -1.50 0.52 -0.24
CA ARG A 3 -2.06 1.14 -1.44
C ARG A 3 -1.14 2.26 -1.89
N ALA A 4 -0.74 2.22 -3.16
CA ALA A 4 0.07 3.27 -3.76
C ALA A 4 -0.81 4.32 -4.45
N ALA A 5 -0.34 5.57 -4.42
CA ALA A 5 -0.88 6.65 -5.23
C ALA A 5 0.22 7.14 -6.18
N SER A 6 -0.13 7.36 -7.45
CA SER A 6 0.82 7.79 -8.49
C SER A 6 0.23 8.95 -9.28
N ILE A 7 1.07 9.89 -9.70
CA ILE A 7 0.70 10.96 -10.61
C ILE A 7 1.02 10.51 -12.03
N VAL A 8 0.02 10.45 -12.90
CA VAL A 8 0.22 10.09 -14.30
C VAL A 8 1.04 11.16 -15.02
N ARG A 9 1.92 10.73 -15.93
CA ARG A 9 2.81 11.62 -16.69
C ARG A 9 2.05 12.68 -17.50
N THR A 10 0.83 12.38 -17.92
CA THR A 10 -0.05 13.26 -18.71
C THR A 10 -1.06 14.04 -17.86
N ALA A 11 -0.84 14.15 -16.55
CA ALA A 11 -1.78 14.83 -15.67
C ALA A 11 -2.00 16.28 -16.14
N PRO A 12 -3.26 16.74 -16.33
CA PRO A 12 -3.53 18.10 -16.79
C PRO A 12 -3.15 19.16 -15.75
N HIS A 13 -3.08 18.75 -14.47
CA HIS A 13 -2.77 19.61 -13.34
C HIS A 13 -1.74 18.94 -12.40
N PRO A 14 -0.47 18.81 -12.83
CA PRO A 14 0.54 18.04 -12.09
C PRO A 14 0.86 18.65 -10.72
N HIS A 15 0.82 19.98 -10.60
CA HIS A 15 1.05 20.67 -9.33
C HIS A 15 -0.10 20.45 -8.33
N ALA A 16 -1.35 20.48 -8.79
CA ALA A 16 -2.50 20.17 -7.95
C ALA A 16 -2.49 18.69 -7.51
N ALA A 17 -2.15 17.79 -8.42
CA ALA A 17 -1.97 16.37 -8.11
C ALA A 17 -0.89 16.14 -7.04
N ARG A 18 0.22 16.91 -7.09
CA ARG A 18 1.27 16.85 -6.08
C ARG A 18 0.77 17.30 -4.70
N LEU A 19 0.08 18.43 -4.63
CA LEU A 19 -0.54 18.90 -3.38
C LEU A 19 -1.54 17.87 -2.84
N PHE A 20 -2.31 17.26 -3.73
CA PHE A 20 -3.24 16.20 -3.37
C PHE A 20 -2.53 14.97 -2.82
N VAL A 21 -1.39 14.54 -3.38
CA VAL A 21 -0.61 13.37 -2.88
C VAL A 21 0.14 13.71 -1.59
N ASP A 22 0.61 14.93 -1.43
CA ASP A 22 1.30 15.38 -0.21
C ASP A 22 0.37 15.31 1.02
N PHE A 23 -0.92 15.63 0.85
CA PHE A 23 -1.90 15.58 1.95
C PHE A 23 -2.06 14.18 2.58
N PRO A 24 -2.47 13.11 1.88
CA PRO A 24 -2.65 11.78 2.44
C PRO A 24 -1.34 11.17 2.92
N LEU A 25 -0.17 11.63 2.49
CA LEU A 25 1.13 11.20 3.03
C LEU A 25 1.57 11.97 4.29
N SER A 26 0.96 13.12 4.56
CA SER A 26 1.18 13.88 5.80
C SER A 26 0.61 13.14 7.03
N ALA A 27 1.07 13.51 8.23
CA ALA A 27 0.53 12.95 9.47
C ALA A 27 -0.98 13.20 9.61
N LYS A 28 -1.44 14.41 9.27
CA LYS A 28 -2.86 14.77 9.30
C LYS A 28 -3.67 13.94 8.30
N GLY A 29 -3.18 13.79 7.07
CA GLY A 29 -3.88 13.02 6.05
C GLY A 29 -3.93 11.54 6.39
N GLN A 30 -2.84 10.96 6.91
CA GLN A 30 -2.82 9.57 7.40
C GLN A 30 -3.82 9.36 8.55
N ALA A 31 -3.89 10.28 9.51
CA ALA A 31 -4.88 10.20 10.59
C ALA A 31 -6.32 10.30 10.05
N THR A 32 -6.56 11.14 9.04
CA THR A 32 -7.88 11.23 8.39
C THR A 32 -8.22 9.96 7.61
N VAL A 33 -7.26 9.40 6.88
CA VAL A 33 -7.44 8.14 6.14
C VAL A 33 -7.70 6.98 7.10
N ALA A 34 -7.00 6.92 8.23
CA ALA A 34 -7.17 5.90 9.26
C ALA A 34 -8.60 5.86 9.83
N ARG A 35 -9.24 7.02 10.03
CA ARG A 35 -10.65 7.10 10.44
C ARG A 35 -11.62 6.48 9.44
N GLY A 36 -11.20 6.25 8.19
CA GLY A 36 -11.97 5.54 7.19
C GLY A 36 -11.81 4.02 7.25
N GLY A 37 -11.01 3.48 8.18
CA GLY A 37 -10.68 2.05 8.34
C GLY A 37 -9.27 1.61 7.88
N PRO A 38 -8.60 2.25 6.91
CA PRO A 38 -7.27 1.82 6.47
C PRO A 38 -6.12 2.04 7.46
N ALA A 39 -5.28 1.01 7.61
CA ALA A 39 -3.94 1.09 8.20
C ALA A 39 -3.13 2.34 7.79
N PRO A 40 -2.78 3.23 8.73
CA PRO A 40 -1.81 4.27 8.46
C PRO A 40 -0.44 3.64 8.22
N HIS A 41 0.35 4.28 7.36
CA HIS A 41 1.72 3.85 7.03
C HIS A 41 2.78 4.72 7.68
N ARG A 42 2.41 5.91 8.16
CA ARG A 42 3.34 6.87 8.74
C ARG A 42 3.60 6.51 10.22
N PRO A 43 4.87 6.42 10.65
CA PRO A 43 5.19 6.24 12.06
C PRO A 43 4.56 7.32 12.94
N GLY A 44 4.02 6.91 14.09
CA GLY A 44 3.41 7.81 15.09
C GLY A 44 1.98 8.27 14.75
N VAL A 45 1.34 7.68 13.73
CA VAL A 45 -0.10 7.82 13.50
C VAL A 45 -0.77 6.53 13.95
N GLU A 46 -1.42 6.60 15.11
CA GLU A 46 -2.16 5.47 15.68
C GLU A 46 -3.57 5.37 15.10
N GLN A 47 -4.15 4.17 15.12
CA GLN A 47 -5.57 3.95 14.92
C GLN A 47 -6.01 2.71 15.72
N ASP A 48 -7.31 2.63 16.04
CA ASP A 48 -7.86 1.53 16.83
C ASP A 48 -8.55 0.45 15.95
N ASP A 49 -8.86 0.77 14.69
CA ASP A 49 -9.79 -0.02 13.86
C ASP A 49 -9.13 -1.11 12.98
N SER A 50 -7.81 -1.05 12.75
CA SER A 50 -7.09 -2.14 12.07
C SER A 50 -5.63 -2.23 12.48
N ASP A 51 -5.08 -3.46 12.42
CA ASP A 51 -3.67 -3.70 12.67
C ASP A 51 -2.82 -3.09 11.56
N SER A 52 -2.16 -1.97 11.86
CA SER A 52 -1.15 -1.42 10.97
C SER A 52 0.05 -2.36 10.86
N PRO A 53 0.91 -2.24 9.83
CA PRO A 53 2.18 -2.96 9.80
C PRO A 53 3.01 -2.78 11.08
N GLN A 54 2.95 -1.60 11.69
CA GLN A 54 3.61 -1.29 12.95
C GLN A 54 2.98 -2.06 14.12
N ASP A 55 1.65 -2.18 14.15
CA ASP A 55 0.94 -2.98 15.15
C ASP A 55 1.26 -4.47 15.00
N MET A 56 1.25 -4.98 13.76
CA MET A 56 1.63 -6.35 13.49
C MET A 56 3.07 -6.64 13.93
N GLN A 57 4.02 -5.74 13.66
CA GLN A 57 5.40 -5.89 14.13
C GLN A 57 5.50 -5.84 15.66
N ARG A 58 4.74 -4.96 16.31
CA ARG A 58 4.70 -4.83 17.77
C ARG A 58 4.10 -6.06 18.45
N VAL A 59 3.04 -6.65 17.88
CA VAL A 59 2.30 -7.78 18.46
C VAL A 59 2.96 -9.12 18.12
N LEU A 60 3.38 -9.30 16.87
CA LEU A 60 3.89 -10.59 16.37
C LEU A 60 5.42 -10.68 16.46
N GLY A 61 6.14 -9.56 16.53
CA GLY A 61 7.59 -9.50 16.41
C GLY A 61 8.06 -9.44 14.96
N GLU A 62 9.20 -8.77 14.71
CA GLU A 62 9.70 -8.52 13.35
C GLU A 62 9.93 -9.81 12.54
N ASP A 63 10.41 -10.87 13.19
CA ASP A 63 10.70 -12.16 12.54
C ASP A 63 9.44 -12.88 12.02
N HIS A 64 8.27 -12.51 12.53
CA HIS A 64 6.98 -13.08 12.16
C HIS A 64 6.21 -12.21 11.16
N VAL A 65 6.72 -11.04 10.79
CA VAL A 65 6.12 -10.13 9.80
C VAL A 65 6.92 -10.16 8.51
N HIS A 66 6.40 -10.87 7.51
CA HIS A 66 7.02 -10.92 6.18
C HIS A 66 6.56 -9.73 5.33
N LEU A 67 7.45 -8.75 5.17
CA LEU A 67 7.27 -7.63 4.24
C LEU A 67 7.79 -8.00 2.84
N TYR A 68 6.87 -8.28 1.92
CA TYR A 68 7.24 -8.51 0.53
C TYR A 68 7.58 -7.19 -0.16
N ARG A 69 8.75 -7.14 -0.79
CA ARG A 69 9.10 -6.03 -1.69
C ARG A 69 8.43 -6.27 -3.03
N HIS A 70 7.75 -5.25 -3.54
CA HIS A 70 7.32 -5.26 -4.93
C HIS A 70 8.55 -5.30 -5.84
N ALA A 71 8.61 -6.31 -6.69
CA ALA A 71 9.62 -6.43 -7.73
C ALA A 71 8.95 -6.27 -9.09
N HIS A 72 9.70 -5.74 -10.05
CA HIS A 72 9.27 -5.82 -11.43
C HIS A 72 9.27 -7.29 -11.87
N VAL A 73 8.11 -7.79 -12.28
CA VAL A 73 7.96 -9.14 -12.83
C VAL A 73 7.80 -8.99 -14.35
N PRO A 74 8.66 -9.62 -15.17
CA PRO A 74 8.51 -9.59 -16.63
C PRO A 74 7.13 -10.10 -17.06
N GLU A 75 6.56 -9.53 -18.12
CA GLU A 75 5.23 -9.91 -18.62
C GLU A 75 5.12 -11.40 -18.92
N GLU A 76 6.17 -12.01 -19.49
CA GLU A 76 6.24 -13.46 -19.74
C GLU A 76 6.06 -14.28 -18.46
N THR A 77 6.72 -13.88 -17.36
CA THR A 77 6.56 -14.55 -16.05
C THR A 77 5.15 -14.36 -15.51
N GLN A 78 4.54 -13.19 -15.70
CA GLN A 78 3.16 -12.94 -15.29
C GLN A 78 2.18 -13.83 -16.08
N HIS A 79 2.33 -13.93 -17.40
CA HIS A 79 1.50 -14.78 -18.25
C HIS A 79 1.64 -16.26 -17.88
N ALA A 80 2.87 -16.77 -17.75
CA ALA A 80 3.10 -18.15 -17.35
C ALA A 80 2.51 -18.47 -15.96
N TYR A 81 2.52 -17.51 -15.04
CA TYR A 81 1.84 -17.64 -13.74
C TYR A 81 0.32 -17.76 -13.91
N LEU A 82 -0.28 -16.86 -14.68
CA LEU A 82 -1.74 -16.83 -14.90
C LEU A 82 -2.23 -18.08 -15.61
N GLU A 83 -1.56 -18.53 -16.69
CA GLU A 83 -1.91 -19.77 -17.39
C GLU A 83 -1.87 -20.99 -16.47
N ARG A 84 -0.86 -21.06 -15.60
CA ARG A 84 -0.76 -22.14 -14.60
C ARG A 84 -1.89 -22.06 -13.59
N TRP A 85 -2.23 -20.85 -13.13
CA TRP A 85 -3.31 -20.61 -12.17
C TRP A 85 -4.67 -20.99 -12.75
N GLU A 86 -4.99 -20.54 -13.96
CA GLU A 86 -6.24 -20.85 -14.66
C GLU A 86 -6.39 -22.36 -14.87
N ARG A 87 -5.34 -23.05 -15.33
CA ARG A 87 -5.36 -24.51 -15.47
C ARG A 87 -5.62 -25.23 -14.14
N ALA A 88 -5.13 -24.69 -13.02
CA ALA A 88 -5.32 -25.28 -11.71
C ALA A 88 -6.71 -24.98 -11.11
N MET A 89 -7.33 -23.85 -11.49
CA MET A 89 -8.55 -23.35 -10.86
C MET A 89 -9.83 -23.50 -11.69
N GLY A 90 -9.74 -23.65 -13.02
CA GLY A 90 -10.88 -23.92 -13.92
C GLY A 90 -11.55 -22.69 -14.47
#